data_AF-A0A561VPN8-F1
#
_entry.id   AF-A0A561VPN8-F1
#
_cell.length_a   1.000
_cell.length_b   1.000
_cell.length_c   1.000
_cell.angle_alpha   90.00
_cell.angle_beta   90.00
_cell.angle_gamma   90.00
#
_symmetry.space_group_name_H-M   'P 1'
#
loop_
_entity.id
_entity.type
_entity.pdbx_description
1 polymer ?
#
loop_
_entity_poly.entity_id
_entity_poly.type
_entity_poly.pdbx_seq_one_letter_code
_entity_poly.pdbx_strand_id
1 'polypeptide(L)'
;MAAPTVTASLNAATYSPGDQMTLTITYGDPDTRPLTVTVVVTDAQGNSSAPVKVTAVIDPLTLTVTDDSGRTWTRASDNGSVAVYRAVA
;
A
#
# COMPACT_ATOMS: atom_id res chain seq x y z
N MET A 1 2.58 3.10 20.69
CA MET A 1 2.84 2.91 19.26
C MET A 1 3.79 1.74 19.12
N ALA A 2 3.38 0.72 18.38
CA ALA A 2 4.29 -0.37 18.04
C ALA A 2 5.08 0.03 16.79
N ALA A 3 6.30 -0.49 16.63
CA ALA A 3 7.10 -0.16 15.45
C ALA A 3 6.53 -0.88 14.22
N PRO A 4 6.46 -0.21 13.05
CA PRO A 4 6.18 -0.91 11.81
C PRO A 4 7.30 -1.89 11.47
N THR A 5 6.96 -2.93 10.73
CA THR A 5 7.87 -3.96 10.25
C THR A 5 7.98 -3.87 8.74
N VAL A 6 9.18 -4.13 8.21
CA VAL A 6 9.43 -4.17 6.77
C VAL A 6 10.51 -5.20 6.47
N THR A 7 10.27 -6.00 5.43
CA THR A 7 11.26 -6.90 4.84
C THR A 7 11.16 -6.77 3.33
N ALA A 8 12.32 -6.78 2.67
CA ALA A 8 12.42 -6.59 1.24
C ALA A 8 13.30 -7.70 0.64
N SER A 9 12.88 -8.24 -0.50
CA SER A 9 13.65 -9.25 -1.22
C SER A 9 13.57 -9.03 -2.73
N LEU A 10 14.73 -9.20 -3.38
CA LEU A 10 14.85 -9.22 -4.83
C LEU A 10 14.73 -10.67 -5.34
N ASN A 11 14.21 -10.83 -6.56
CA ASN A 11 14.05 -12.16 -7.16
C ASN A 11 15.37 -12.83 -7.59
N ALA A 12 16.46 -12.07 -7.70
CA ALA A 12 17.81 -12.55 -7.97
C ALA A 12 18.87 -11.71 -7.26
N ALA A 13 20.05 -12.29 -7.05
CA ALA A 13 21.20 -11.62 -6.45
C ALA A 13 22.02 -10.77 -7.44
N THR A 14 21.93 -11.10 -8.74
CA THR A 14 22.62 -10.41 -9.83
C THR A 14 21.71 -10.29 -11.04
N TYR A 15 21.94 -9.25 -11.85
CA TYR A 15 21.16 -8.96 -13.06
C TYR A 15 22.10 -8.52 -14.18
N SER A 16 21.77 -8.92 -15.40
CA SER A 16 22.36 -8.37 -16.62
C SER A 16 21.62 -7.09 -17.03
N PRO A 17 22.26 -6.18 -17.78
CA PRO A 17 21.58 -5.00 -18.30
C PRO A 17 20.31 -5.37 -19.09
N GLY A 18 19.18 -4.75 -18.75
CA GLY A 18 17.90 -5.04 -19.38
C GLY A 18 17.07 -6.15 -18.72
N ASP A 19 17.61 -6.86 -17.71
CA ASP A 19 16.84 -7.85 -16.98
C ASP A 19 15.72 -7.18 -16.14
N GLN A 20 14.56 -7.84 -16.07
CA GLN A 20 13.49 -7.39 -15.20
C GLN A 20 13.81 -7.75 -13.73
N MET A 21 13.87 -6.73 -12.90
CA MET A 21 14.00 -6.85 -11.45
C MET A 21 12.61 -6.86 -10.81
N THR A 22 12.39 -7.76 -9.86
CA THR A 22 11.18 -7.83 -9.05
C THR A 22 11.56 -7.72 -7.58
N LEU A 23 11.05 -6.66 -6.94
CA LEU A 23 11.22 -6.40 -5.51
C LEU A 23 9.90 -6.72 -4.80
N THR A 24 9.95 -7.66 -3.86
CA THR A 24 8.82 -7.99 -2.99
C THR A 24 9.06 -7.37 -1.62
N ILE A 25 8.11 -6.57 -1.15
CA ILE A 25 8.14 -5.91 0.15
C ILE A 25 7.01 -6.46 0.99
N THR A 26 7.33 -7.12 2.10
CA THR A 26 6.36 -7.49 3.13
C THR A 26 6.47 -6.51 4.27
N TYR A 27 5.34 -5.92 4.65
CA TYR A 27 5.30 -4.84 5.62
C TYR A 27 4.05 -4.94 6.49
N GLY A 28 4.09 -4.26 7.64
CA GLY A 28 2.93 -4.16 8.51
C GLY A 28 3.14 -3.11 9.57
N ASP A 29 2.08 -2.38 9.89
CA ASP A 29 2.04 -1.43 10.98
C ASP A 29 0.93 -1.88 11.96
N PRO A 30 1.27 -2.24 13.21
CA PRO A 30 0.27 -2.68 14.18
C PRO A 30 -0.73 -1.58 14.59
N ASP A 31 -0.42 -0.33 14.29
CA ASP A 31 -1.31 0.80 14.55
C ASP A 31 -2.28 1.07 13.38
N THR A 32 -2.07 0.47 12.20
CA THR A 32 -3.07 0.49 11.10
C THR A 32 -4.34 -0.25 11.50
N ARG A 33 -5.48 0.45 11.47
CA ARG A 33 -6.78 -0.12 11.91
C ARG A 33 -7.88 0.12 10.88
N PRO A 34 -8.61 -0.93 10.45
CA PRO A 34 -9.83 -0.74 9.68
C PRO A 34 -10.95 -0.23 10.59
N LEU A 35 -11.69 0.76 10.12
CA LEU A 35 -12.87 1.32 10.77
C LEU A 35 -14.09 1.14 9.86
N THR A 36 -15.22 0.70 10.42
CA THR A 36 -16.50 0.74 9.70
C THR A 36 -17.20 2.05 9.98
N VAL A 37 -17.44 2.83 8.94
CA VAL A 37 -18.16 4.11 9.01
C VAL A 37 -19.57 3.91 8.47
N THR A 38 -20.57 4.40 9.20
CA THR A 38 -21.95 4.45 8.71
C THR A 38 -22.24 5.85 8.20
N VAL A 39 -22.61 5.97 6.93
CA VAL A 39 -22.93 7.23 6.27
C VAL A 39 -24.43 7.31 6.05
N VAL A 40 -25.02 8.44 6.45
CA VAL A 40 -26.39 8.83 6.10
C VAL A 40 -26.29 10.22 5.51
N VAL A 41 -26.90 10.43 4.35
CA VAL A 41 -26.95 11.73 3.68
C VAL A 41 -28.33 12.34 3.90
N THR A 42 -28.36 13.59 4.36
CA THR A 42 -29.60 14.35 4.54
C THR A 42 -29.59 15.55 3.60
N ASP A 43 -30.66 15.74 2.83
CA ASP A 43 -30.81 16.90 1.94
C ASP A 43 -31.27 18.15 2.71
N ALA A 44 -31.31 19.30 2.04
CA ALA A 44 -31.73 20.58 2.64
C ALA A 44 -33.24 20.62 3.00
N GLN A 45 -34.03 19.65 2.53
CA GLN A 45 -35.45 19.50 2.87
C GLN A 45 -35.65 18.55 4.07
N GLY A 46 -34.59 17.90 4.56
CA GLY A 46 -34.60 16.99 5.71
C GLY A 46 -34.81 15.52 5.34
N ASN A 47 -34.86 15.14 4.07
CA ASN A 47 -34.96 13.74 3.67
C ASN A 47 -33.61 13.06 3.86
N SER A 48 -33.63 11.85 4.41
CA SER A 48 -32.41 11.07 4.66
C SER A 48 -32.36 9.79 3.83
N SER A 49 -31.16 9.43 3.37
CA SER A 49 -30.90 8.14 2.73
C SER A 49 -31.02 6.97 3.71
N ALA A 50 -31.08 5.75 3.19
CA ALA A 50 -30.78 4.57 4.00
C ALA A 50 -29.29 4.62 4.44
N PRO A 51 -28.94 4.05 5.62
CA PRO A 51 -27.56 3.97 6.06
C PRO A 51 -26.69 3.10 5.14
N VAL A 52 -25.51 3.59 4.78
CA VAL A 52 -24.50 2.84 4.02
C VAL A 52 -23.28 2.61 4.90
N LYS A 53 -22.72 1.39 4.86
CA LYS A 53 -21.47 1.06 5.56
C LYS A 53 -20.29 1.14 4.61
N VAL A 54 -19.24 1.85 5.00
CA VAL A 54 -17.97 1.94 4.26
C VAL A 54 -16.81 1.60 5.18
N THR A 55 -15.73 1.05 4.63
CA THR A 55 -14.49 0.79 5.36
C THR A 55 -13.52 1.94 5.16
N ALA A 56 -13.03 2.50 6.25
CA ALA A 56 -11.93 3.47 6.28
C ALA A 56 -10.71 2.82 6.95
N VAL A 57 -9.50 3.30 6.63
CA VAL A 57 -8.26 2.86 7.26
C VAL A 57 -7.68 4.06 8.03
N ILE A 58 -7.39 3.86 9.31
CA ILE A 58 -6.68 4.83 10.15
C ILE A 58 -5.20 4.47 10.16
N ASP A 59 -4.36 5.51 10.14
CA ASP A 59 -2.90 5.43 10.11
C ASP A 59 -2.39 4.49 8.99
N PRO A 60 -2.71 4.80 7.70
CA PRO A 60 -2.25 3.98 6.60
C PRO A 60 -0.73 4.12 6.41
N LEU A 61 -0.04 2.99 6.25
CA LEU A 61 1.39 2.99 5.95
C LEU A 61 1.64 3.36 4.48
N THR A 62 2.54 4.31 4.25
CA THR A 62 2.99 4.68 2.91
C THR A 62 4.33 4.03 2.59
N LEU A 63 4.45 3.37 1.43
CA LEU A 63 5.69 2.78 0.95
C LEU A 63 6.29 3.55 -0.22
N THR A 64 7.57 3.92 -0.09
CA THR A 64 8.38 4.55 -1.14
C THR A 64 9.61 3.68 -1.39
N VAL A 65 9.90 3.39 -2.66
CA VAL A 65 11.11 2.68 -3.08
C VAL A 65 11.99 3.65 -3.85
N THR A 66 13.18 3.89 -3.32
CA THR A 66 14.21 4.72 -3.96
C THR A 66 15.46 3.89 -4.19
N ASP A 67 16.13 4.15 -5.30
CA ASP A 67 17.34 3.46 -5.72
C ASP A 67 18.37 4.49 -6.19
N ASP A 68 19.55 4.47 -5.58
CA ASP A 68 20.64 5.40 -5.85
C ASP A 68 21.25 5.24 -7.26
N SER A 69 20.94 4.12 -7.95
CA SER A 69 21.32 3.91 -9.34
C SER A 69 20.45 4.68 -10.35
N GLY A 70 19.42 5.39 -9.88
CA GLY A 70 18.51 6.16 -10.73
C GLY A 70 17.45 5.31 -11.44
N ARG A 71 17.34 4.02 -11.12
CA ARG A 71 16.27 3.16 -11.64
C ARG A 71 14.92 3.58 -11.09
N THR A 72 13.92 3.57 -11.97
CA THR A 72 12.53 3.83 -11.59
C THR A 72 11.83 2.54 -11.21
N TRP A 73 11.42 2.44 -9.95
CA TRP A 73 10.63 1.32 -9.45
C TRP A 73 9.13 1.60 -9.59
N THR A 74 8.45 0.78 -10.37
CA THR A 74 6.99 0.88 -10.58
C THR A 74 6.28 -0.14 -9.71
N ARG A 75 5.30 0.30 -8.91
CA ARG A 75 4.46 -0.60 -8.12
C ARG A 75 3.57 -1.42 -9.04
N ALA A 76 3.75 -2.75 -9.03
CA ALA A 76 2.97 -3.69 -9.82
C ALA A 76 1.72 -4.18 -9.08
N SER A 77 1.79 -4.36 -7.77
CA SER A 77 0.66 -4.76 -6.93
C SER A 77 0.86 -4.38 -5.47
N ASP A 78 -0.22 -4.29 -4.71
CA ASP A 78 -0.23 -4.05 -3.27
C ASP A 78 -1.55 -4.57 -2.68
N ASN A 79 -1.46 -5.41 -1.64
CA ASN A 79 -2.62 -5.97 -0.95
C ASN A 79 -2.77 -5.49 0.51
N GLY A 80 -2.02 -4.46 0.93
CA GLY A 80 -2.05 -3.92 2.28
C GLY A 80 -1.09 -4.58 3.27
N SER A 81 -0.35 -5.62 2.85
CA SER A 81 0.74 -6.22 3.65
C SER A 81 1.92 -6.71 2.80
N VAL A 82 1.71 -6.88 1.49
CA VAL A 82 2.73 -7.22 0.52
C VAL A 82 2.57 -6.32 -0.70
N ALA A 83 3.63 -5.61 -1.04
CA ALA A 83 3.75 -4.82 -2.24
C ALA A 83 4.82 -5.41 -3.17
N VAL A 84 4.55 -5.42 -4.47
CA VAL A 84 5.49 -5.87 -5.50
C VAL A 84 5.84 -4.70 -6.39
N TYR A 85 7.13 -4.48 -6.61
CA TYR A 85 7.66 -3.46 -7.50
C TYR A 85 8.49 -4.08 -8.61
N ARG A 86 8.57 -3.39 -9.75
CA ARG A 86 9.36 -3.78 -10.90
C ARG A 86 10.26 -2.64 -11.36
N ALA A 87 11.46 -3.00 -11.78
CA ALA A 87 12.40 -2.11 -12.45
C ALA A 87 13.17 -2.91 -13.52
N VAL A 88 14.00 -2.21 -14.29
CA VAL A 88 14.91 -2.82 -15.26
C VAL A 88 16.34 -2.53 -14.83
N ALA A 89 17.19 -3.56 -14.85
CA ALA A 89 18.58 -3.51 -14.42
C ALA A 89 19.46 -2.62 -15.31
#